data_AF-B7QHA6-F1
#
_entry.id   AF-B7QHA6-F1
#
_cell.length_a   1.000
_cell.length_b   1.000
_cell.length_c   1.000
_cell.angle_alpha   90.00
_cell.angle_beta   90.00
_cell.angle_gamma   90.00
#
_symmetry.space_group_name_H-M   'P 1'
#
loop_
_entity.id
_entity.type
_entity.pdbx_description
1 polymer ?
#
loop_
_entity_poly.entity_id
_entity_poly.type
_entity_poly.pdbx_seq_one_letter_code
_entity_poly.pdbx_strand_id
1 'polypeptide(L)'
;MGETSEECLWFHQGCFTLQVIYRLPMPHKGDELHHMNWNTCSSCLGCPNKRRDKLILPALNSDRVYVVDLKDDLRKPKLKKVRAFFFFSDVLGGAGECPTRNKRR
;
A
#
# COMPACT_ATOMS: atom_id res chain seq x y z
N MET A 1 4.26 21.44 -50.64
CA MET A 1 5.31 20.96 -49.71
C MET A 1 5.67 22.15 -48.83
N GLY A 2 5.49 22.21 -47.53
CA GLY A 2 4.83 21.40 -46.51
C GLY A 2 4.52 22.42 -45.40
N GLU A 3 3.27 22.51 -44.98
CA GLU A 3 2.75 21.80 -43.81
C GLU A 3 2.86 22.67 -42.55
N THR A 4 1.69 23.19 -42.19
CA THR A 4 1.33 23.94 -40.99
C THR A 4 1.24 22.99 -39.80
N SER A 5 1.85 23.30 -38.66
CA SER A 5 1.35 22.88 -37.35
C SER A 5 1.96 23.75 -36.23
N GLU A 6 1.20 24.72 -35.73
CA GLU A 6 0.45 24.63 -34.47
C GLU A 6 1.29 25.07 -33.26
N GLU A 7 1.58 26.37 -33.19
CA GLU A 7 1.75 27.04 -31.90
C GLU A 7 0.35 27.43 -31.38
N CYS A 8 -0.20 26.61 -30.49
CA CYS A 8 -1.19 27.05 -29.50
C CYS A 8 -1.10 26.14 -28.26
N LEU A 9 -0.53 26.63 -27.16
CA LEU A 9 -1.22 27.22 -26.02
C LEU A 9 -1.37 26.25 -24.83
N TRP A 10 -0.67 26.61 -23.75
CA TRP A 10 -0.99 26.41 -22.33
C TRP A 10 -1.17 24.98 -21.81
N PHE A 11 -0.11 24.44 -21.19
CA PHE A 11 -0.09 24.22 -19.74
C PHE A 11 1.37 24.19 -19.25
N HIS A 12 1.80 25.30 -18.64
CA HIS A 12 2.89 25.32 -17.70
C HIS A 12 2.49 24.44 -16.50
N GLN A 13 2.89 23.17 -16.50
CA GLN A 13 3.27 22.34 -15.34
C GLN A 13 3.29 20.86 -15.72
N GLY A 14 4.50 20.29 -15.78
CA GLY A 14 4.80 18.88 -15.55
C GLY A 14 4.02 17.85 -16.37
N CYS A 15 4.60 17.42 -17.48
CA CYS A 15 4.29 16.09 -18.04
C CYS A 15 4.62 15.04 -16.96
N PHE A 16 3.63 14.62 -16.18
CA PHE A 16 3.76 13.50 -15.26
C PHE A 16 3.84 12.23 -16.11
N THR A 17 5.07 11.80 -16.40
CA THR A 17 5.29 10.50 -17.02
C THR A 17 4.74 9.42 -16.10
N LEU A 18 3.80 8.60 -16.58
CA LEU A 18 3.28 7.44 -15.87
C LEU A 18 4.34 6.32 -15.85
N GLN A 19 5.36 6.47 -15.01
CA GLN A 19 6.49 5.56 -14.92
C GLN A 19 6.34 4.63 -13.70
N VAL A 20 6.57 3.33 -13.89
CA VAL A 20 6.72 2.39 -12.78
C VAL A 20 8.02 2.73 -12.04
N ILE A 21 7.90 3.34 -10.86
CA ILE A 21 9.05 3.80 -10.07
C ILE A 21 9.77 2.66 -9.31
N TYR A 22 9.05 1.57 -9.02
CA TYR A 22 9.60 0.45 -8.27
C TYR A 22 8.79 -0.83 -8.51
N ARG A 23 9.48 -1.97 -8.49
CA ARG A 23 8.88 -3.31 -8.48
C ARG A 23 9.42 -4.07 -7.29
N LEU A 24 8.52 -4.51 -6.39
CA LEU A 24 8.89 -5.34 -5.24
C LEU A 24 8.82 -6.81 -5.67
N PRO A 25 9.95 -7.54 -5.78
CA PRO A 25 9.92 -8.95 -6.12
C PRO A 25 9.30 -9.77 -4.98
N MET A 26 8.36 -10.65 -5.32
CA MET A 26 7.75 -11.59 -4.37
C MET A 26 8.55 -12.90 -4.34
N PRO A 27 8.79 -13.49 -3.17
CA PRO A 27 9.70 -14.63 -3.03
C PRO A 27 9.12 -15.97 -3.51
N HIS A 28 7.79 -16.13 -3.53
CA HIS A 28 7.14 -17.40 -3.86
C HIS A 28 6.46 -17.35 -5.22
N LYS A 29 6.78 -18.31 -6.08
CA LYS A 29 6.12 -18.48 -7.39
C LYS A 29 4.75 -19.12 -7.22
N GLY A 30 3.81 -18.75 -8.08
CA GLY A 30 2.43 -19.28 -8.06
C GLY A 30 1.49 -18.57 -7.09
N ASP A 31 1.99 -17.62 -6.29
CA ASP A 31 1.13 -16.78 -5.47
C ASP A 31 0.43 -15.73 -6.31
N GLU A 32 -0.90 -15.72 -6.21
CA GLU A 32 -1.75 -14.73 -6.82
C GLU A 32 -2.16 -13.68 -5.80
N LEU A 33 -1.63 -12.47 -5.95
CA LEU A 33 -2.04 -11.32 -5.13
C LEU A 33 -3.21 -10.63 -5.81
N HIS A 34 -4.40 -10.71 -5.20
CA HIS A 34 -5.63 -10.17 -5.79
C HIS A 34 -6.17 -8.94 -5.05
N HIS A 35 -6.03 -8.91 -3.71
CA HIS A 35 -6.46 -7.79 -2.88
C HIS A 35 -5.30 -7.27 -2.05
N MET A 36 -5.34 -5.97 -1.74
CA MET A 36 -4.40 -5.33 -0.83
C MET A 36 -5.14 -4.37 0.09
N ASN A 37 -4.73 -4.32 1.35
CA ASN A 37 -5.31 -3.39 2.32
C ASN A 37 -4.22 -2.78 3.20
N TRP A 38 -4.56 -1.65 3.82
CA TRP A 38 -3.70 -0.99 4.80
C TRP A 38 -3.84 -1.63 6.18
N ASN A 39 -2.74 -1.69 6.94
CA ASN A 39 -2.76 -2.14 8.33
C ASN A 39 -3.61 -1.24 9.25
N THR A 40 -3.77 0.03 8.87
CA THR A 40 -4.53 1.04 9.62
C THR A 40 -5.43 1.81 8.64
N CYS A 41 -6.69 2.02 9.01
CA CYS A 41 -7.65 2.80 8.22
C CYS A 41 -8.08 4.08 8.96
N SER A 42 -8.97 4.87 8.33
CA SER A 42 -9.47 6.14 8.88
C SER A 42 -10.19 5.99 10.22
N SER A 43 -10.64 4.79 10.57
CA SER A 43 -11.21 4.50 11.91
C SER A 43 -10.24 4.71 13.06
N CYS A 44 -8.93 4.70 12.78
CA CYS A 44 -7.86 4.90 13.77
C CYS A 44 -7.34 6.35 13.81
N LEU A 45 -8.12 7.32 13.33
CA LEU A 45 -7.76 8.73 13.37
C LEU A 45 -7.55 9.19 14.82
N GLY A 46 -6.38 9.78 15.11
CA GLY A 46 -6.02 10.25 16.45
C GLY A 46 -5.33 9.22 17.35
N CYS A 47 -5.03 8.03 16.84
CA CYS A 47 -4.33 7.00 17.61
C CYS A 47 -2.81 7.06 17.36
N PRO A 48 -2.00 7.60 18.29
CA PRO A 48 -0.58 7.89 18.06
C PRO A 48 0.26 6.65 17.79
N ASN A 49 -0.18 5.50 18.31
CA ASN A 49 0.51 4.21 18.17
C ASN A 49 0.13 3.46 16.88
N LYS A 50 -0.85 3.94 16.10
CA LYS A 50 -1.26 3.30 14.84
C LYS A 50 -0.90 4.19 13.66
N ARG A 51 -0.15 3.62 12.72
CA ARG A 51 0.29 4.33 11.51
C ARG A 51 -0.07 3.52 10.28
N ARG A 52 -0.49 4.21 9.22
CA ARG A 52 -0.76 3.64 7.90
C ARG A 52 0.54 3.55 7.11
N ASP A 53 1.40 2.65 7.55
CA ASP A 53 2.76 2.47 7.03
C ASP A 53 3.02 1.05 6.49
N LYS A 54 2.02 0.16 6.54
CA LYS A 54 2.14 -1.21 6.04
C LYS A 54 0.97 -1.59 5.13
N LEU A 55 1.31 -2.24 4.02
CA LEU A 55 0.36 -2.90 3.15
C LEU A 55 0.32 -4.38 3.49
N ILE A 56 -0.89 -4.93 3.54
CA ILE A 56 -1.20 -6.32 3.84
C ILE A 56 -1.76 -6.93 2.56
N LEU A 57 -1.03 -7.88 1.97
CA LEU A 57 -1.39 -8.53 0.72
C LEU A 57 -1.58 -10.04 0.96
N PRO A 58 -2.83 -10.51 1.13
CA PRO A 58 -3.12 -11.94 1.10
C PRO A 58 -2.89 -12.50 -0.31
N ALA A 59 -2.31 -13.70 -0.37
CA ALA A 59 -2.29 -14.51 -1.59
C ALA A 59 -3.59 -15.34 -1.66
N LEU A 60 -4.20 -15.43 -2.84
CA LEU A 60 -5.43 -16.19 -3.05
C LEU A 60 -5.16 -17.70 -3.16
N ASN A 61 -4.05 -18.06 -3.83
CA ASN A 61 -3.71 -19.45 -4.13
C ASN A 61 -2.81 -20.10 -3.06
N SER A 62 -2.56 -19.40 -1.95
CA SER A 62 -1.84 -19.96 -0.81
C SER A 62 -2.32 -19.33 0.49
N ASP A 63 -2.08 -20.01 1.61
CA ASP A 63 -2.37 -19.45 2.92
C ASP A 63 -1.38 -18.33 3.31
N ARG A 64 -0.67 -17.67 2.39
CA ARG A 64 0.35 -16.67 2.73
C ARG A 64 -0.22 -15.25 2.78
N VAL A 65 0.26 -14.48 3.74
CA VAL A 65 -0.01 -13.05 3.90
C VAL A 65 1.33 -12.32 3.89
N TYR A 66 1.46 -11.40 2.95
CA TYR A 66 2.62 -10.56 2.78
C TYR A 66 2.42 -9.21 3.46
N VAL A 67 3.41 -8.81 4.25
CA VAL A 67 3.45 -7.51 4.92
C VAL A 67 4.54 -6.67 4.27
N VAL A 68 4.14 -5.63 3.57
CA VAL A 68 5.03 -4.68 2.91
C VAL A 68 5.12 -3.43 3.77
N ASP A 69 6.35 -3.03 4.12
CA ASP A 69 6.65 -1.86 4.93
C ASP A 69 7.00 -0.68 4.02
N LEU A 70 6.38 0.45 4.32
CA LEU A 70 6.51 1.73 3.62
C LEU A 70 6.99 2.84 4.57
N LYS A 71 7.35 2.50 5.82
CA LYS A 71 7.72 3.47 6.85
C LYS A 71 8.99 4.27 6.51
N ASP A 72 10.00 3.62 5.96
CA ASP A 72 11.30 4.25 5.68
C ASP A 72 11.29 5.04 4.36
N ASP A 73 10.78 4.43 3.29
CA ASP A 73 10.78 5.00 1.94
C ASP A 73 9.50 4.59 1.19
N LEU A 74 8.67 5.58 0.87
CA LEU A 74 7.42 5.40 0.15
C LEU A 74 7.63 5.00 -1.32
N ARG A 75 8.78 5.33 -1.91
CA ARG A 75 9.12 5.00 -3.30
C ARG A 75 9.81 3.65 -3.43
N LYS A 76 10.30 3.09 -2.31
CA LYS A 76 11.00 1.80 -2.27
C LYS A 76 10.44 0.90 -1.16
N PRO A 77 9.20 0.39 -1.32
CA PRO A 77 8.62 -0.55 -0.37
C PRO A 77 9.52 -1.75 -0.12
N LYS A 78 9.51 -2.26 1.11
CA LYS A 78 10.28 -3.45 1.50
C LYS A 78 9.36 -4.54 1.99
N LEU A 79 9.63 -5.79 1.63
CA LEU A 79 8.91 -6.92 2.19
C LEU A 79 9.42 -7.19 3.61
N LYS A 80 8.57 -7.00 4.62
CA LYS A 80 8.94 -7.15 6.03
C LYS A 80 8.71 -8.56 6.54
N LYS A 81 7.60 -9.17 6.15
CA LYS A 81 7.20 -10.46 6.68
C LYS A 81 6.28 -11.20 5.73
N VAL A 82 6.43 -12.51 5.70
CA VAL A 82 5.50 -13.45 5.06
C VAL A 82 5.04 -14.39 6.16
N ARG A 83 3.73 -14.51 6.38
CA ARG A 83 3.15 -15.43 7.38
C ARG A 83 2.06 -16.28 6.76
N ALA A 84 1.72 -17.39 7.39
CA ALA A 84 0.46 -18.05 7.10
C ALA A 84 -0.73 -17.19 7.60
N PHE A 85 -1.86 -17.25 6.91
CA PHE A 85 -3.09 -16.51 7.16
C PHE A 85 -3.62 -16.77 8.57
N PHE A 86 -3.38 -17.97 9.10
CA PHE A 86 -3.76 -18.33 10.46
C PHE A 86 -3.08 -17.48 11.56
N PHE A 87 -2.01 -16.74 11.24
CA PHE A 87 -1.33 -15.82 12.17
C PHE A 87 -1.66 -14.34 11.90
N PHE A 88 -2.86 -14.04 11.36
CA PHE A 88 -3.25 -12.68 10.96
C PHE A 88 -3.29 -11.68 12.14
N SER A 89 -3.62 -12.12 13.36
CA SER A 89 -3.58 -11.27 14.56
C SER A 89 -2.19 -10.67 14.81
N ASP A 90 -1.13 -11.44 14.56
CA ASP A 90 0.25 -10.98 14.69
C ASP A 90 0.69 -10.04 13.55
N VAL A 91 0.00 -10.09 12.41
CA VAL A 91 0.29 -9.28 11.22
C VAL A 91 -0.21 -7.84 11.39
N LEU A 92 -1.33 -7.66 12.10
CA LEU A 92 -1.88 -6.33 12.38
C LEU A 92 -1.10 -5.57 13.46
N GLY A 93 -0.20 -6.25 14.19
CA GLY A 93 0.50 -5.70 15.34
C GLY A 93 -0.44 -5.56 16.53
N GLY A 94 -0.04 -6.07 17.69
CA GLY A 94 -0.83 -6.10 18.92
C GLY A 94 -1.67 -4.84 19.10
N ALA A 95 -2.98 -5.03 19.21
CA ALA A 95 -3.94 -3.96 19.37
C ALA A 95 -3.75 -3.29 20.73
N GLY A 96 -2.92 -2.25 20.79
CA GLY A 96 -3.28 -1.14 21.67
C GLY A 96 -4.63 -0.64 21.18
N GLU A 97 -5.66 -0.75 22.02
CA GLU A 97 -6.99 -0.23 21.70
C GLU A 97 -6.85 1.25 21.35
N CYS A 98 -7.31 1.59 20.15
CA CYS A 98 -7.47 2.97 19.77
C CYS A 98 -8.66 3.46 20.59
N PRO A 99 -8.55 4.50 21.45
CA PRO A 99 -9.68 4.99 22.23
C PRO A 99 -10.86 5.19 21.29
N THR A 100 -11.88 4.34 21.44
CA THR A 100 -12.97 4.24 20.48
C THR A 100 -13.66 5.60 20.43
N ARG A 101 -13.61 6.27 19.28
CA ARG A 101 -14.53 7.38 19.01
C ARG A 101 -15.94 6.81 19.18
N ASN A 102 -16.61 7.20 20.25
CA ASN A 102 -17.96 6.77 20.61
C ASN A 102 -18.88 6.92 19.38
N LYS A 103 -19.19 5.81 18.70
CA LYS A 103 -20.13 5.77 17.59
C LYS A 103 -21.55 5.79 18.17
N ARG A 104 -21.94 6.92 18.76
CA ARG A 104 -23.35 7.28 18.92
C ARG A 104 -23.61 8.49 18.03
N ARG A 105 -24.08 8.24 16.82
CA ARG A 105 -24.91 9.12 16.01
C ARG A 105 -25.60 8.28 14.95
#